data_AF-A0A2V8VNE5-F1
#
_entry.id   AF-A0A2V8VNE5-F1
#
_cell.length_a   1.000
_cell.length_b   1.000
_cell.length_c   1.000
_cell.angle_alpha   90.00
_cell.angle_beta   90.00
_cell.angle_gamma   90.00
#
_symmetry.space_group_name_H-M   'P 1'
#
loop_
_entity.id
_entity.type
_entity.pdbx_description
1 polymer ?
#
loop_
_entity_poly.entity_id
_entity_poly.type
_entity_poly.pdbx_seq_one_letter_code
_entity_poly.pdbx_strand_id
1 'polypeptide(L)'
;MSTPNWDRLWRTAGIQFVVFFVIACVIYGHLPGVSASADALVGFYTAYRTRILIAAALLGLNVLNLMWFAAALRNTLADAGKDGWGAAATASSAAFGALFLLLIAIGAALAYSIADSGNPTLASGLNALGWALLVLSSFPRAMLIMSGAFGLWRAGLISNALFAVGVAAVVLGVLGGTTWLSGGFWAPDGAYSRFVSPIIGLVWVLIVSRVLLARSPATRAGW
;
A
#
# COMPACT_ATOMS: atom_id res chain seq x y z
N MET A 1 -18.82 31.60 -9.02
CA MET A 1 -18.59 30.14 -8.89
C MET A 1 -17.25 29.96 -8.22
N SER A 2 -17.20 29.38 -7.02
CA SER A 2 -15.95 28.94 -6.42
C SER A 2 -15.33 27.88 -7.33
N THR A 3 -14.10 28.10 -7.79
CA THR A 3 -13.34 27.06 -8.48
C THR A 3 -13.30 25.82 -7.58
N PRO A 4 -13.55 24.61 -8.10
CA PRO A 4 -13.37 23.41 -7.31
C PRO A 4 -11.95 23.44 -6.76
N ASN A 5 -11.80 23.33 -5.45
CA ASN A 5 -10.49 23.35 -4.79
C ASN A 5 -9.83 21.98 -5.01
N TRP A 6 -9.44 21.73 -6.27
CA TRP A 6 -8.79 20.51 -6.71
C TRP A 6 -7.64 20.21 -5.77
N ASP A 7 -6.78 21.19 -5.47
CA ASP A 7 -5.62 21.04 -4.56
C ASP A 7 -5.99 20.41 -3.20
N ARG A 8 -7.15 20.74 -2.63
CA ARG A 8 -7.63 20.12 -1.39
C ARG A 8 -8.05 18.67 -1.59
N LEU A 9 -8.68 18.33 -2.72
CA LEU A 9 -9.04 16.95 -3.07
C LEU A 9 -7.78 16.08 -3.23
N TRP A 10 -6.77 16.55 -3.95
CA TRP A 10 -5.49 15.84 -4.13
C TRP A 10 -4.79 15.57 -2.80
N ARG A 11 -4.85 16.51 -1.85
CA ARG A 11 -4.24 16.35 -0.50
C ARG A 11 -4.96 15.34 0.38
N THR A 12 -6.20 14.96 0.05
CA THR A 12 -6.92 13.89 0.75
C THR A 12 -6.65 12.49 0.19
N ALA A 13 -5.87 12.37 -0.89
CA ALA A 13 -5.62 11.08 -1.55
C ALA A 13 -5.05 10.01 -0.61
N GLY A 14 -4.19 10.38 0.34
CA GLY A 14 -3.69 9.42 1.34
C GLY A 14 -4.78 8.91 2.29
N ILE A 15 -5.75 9.74 2.66
CA ILE A 15 -6.91 9.32 3.46
C ILE A 15 -7.82 8.42 2.62
N GLN A 16 -8.09 8.80 1.37
CA GLN A 16 -8.89 7.99 0.44
C GLN A 16 -8.24 6.62 0.19
N PHE A 17 -6.91 6.58 0.03
CA PHE A 17 -6.13 5.34 0.00
C PHE A 17 -6.48 4.46 1.21
N VAL A 18 -6.32 4.97 2.44
CA VAL A 18 -6.58 4.19 3.64
C VAL A 18 -8.03 3.69 3.70
N VAL A 19 -9.01 4.54 3.36
CA VAL A 19 -10.43 4.17 3.34
C VAL A 19 -10.70 3.06 2.33
N PHE A 20 -10.25 3.20 1.08
CA PHE A 20 -10.43 2.17 0.06
C PHE A 20 -9.73 0.86 0.44
N PHE A 21 -8.54 0.93 1.04
CA PHE A 21 -7.83 -0.27 1.50
C PHE A 21 -8.64 -1.01 2.56
N VAL A 22 -9.11 -0.31 3.59
CA VAL A 22 -9.88 -0.93 4.69
C VAL A 22 -11.18 -1.52 4.18
N ILE A 23 -11.95 -0.77 3.37
CA ILE A 23 -13.20 -1.28 2.78
C ILE A 23 -12.91 -2.50 1.91
N ALA A 24 -11.89 -2.45 1.08
CA ALA A 24 -11.51 -3.58 0.24
C ALA A 24 -11.04 -4.79 1.06
N CYS A 25 -10.34 -4.62 2.18
CA CYS A 25 -9.97 -5.73 3.06
C CYS A 25 -11.20 -6.37 3.72
N VAL A 26 -12.15 -5.57 4.19
CA VAL A 26 -13.42 -6.06 4.76
C VAL A 26 -14.20 -6.82 3.68
N ILE A 27 -14.29 -6.26 2.47
CA ILE A 27 -14.92 -6.92 1.34
C ILE A 27 -14.10 -8.12 0.91
N TYR A 28 -12.78 -8.17 0.89
CA TYR A 28 -12.03 -9.34 0.42
C TYR A 28 -12.11 -10.49 1.43
N GLY A 29 -11.90 -10.19 2.71
CA GLY A 29 -11.98 -11.16 3.80
C GLY A 29 -10.67 -11.90 4.06
N HIS A 30 -10.79 -13.06 4.69
CA HIS A 30 -9.62 -13.84 5.09
C HIS A 30 -9.13 -14.71 3.94
N LEU A 31 -8.10 -14.22 3.22
CA LEU A 31 -7.35 -15.01 2.24
C LEU A 31 -6.84 -16.35 2.82
N PRO A 32 -6.90 -17.43 2.03
CA PRO A 32 -6.19 -18.67 2.32
C PRO A 32 -4.67 -18.45 2.44
N GLY A 33 -4.05 -19.16 3.37
CA GLY A 33 -2.60 -19.10 3.60
C GLY A 33 -1.78 -19.78 2.49
N VAL A 34 -0.45 -19.73 2.63
CA VAL A 34 0.51 -20.39 1.71
C VAL A 34 0.35 -21.91 1.76
N SER A 35 0.02 -22.45 2.93
CA SER A 35 -0.14 -23.90 3.17
C SER A 35 -1.57 -24.39 2.96
N ALA A 36 -2.47 -23.58 2.38
CA ALA A 36 -3.83 -24.01 2.09
C ALA A 36 -3.83 -25.13 1.04
N SER A 37 -4.69 -26.14 1.21
CA SER A 37 -4.86 -27.18 0.19
C SER A 37 -5.43 -26.58 -1.09
N ALA A 38 -5.13 -27.21 -2.23
CA ALA A 38 -5.64 -26.75 -3.52
C ALA A 38 -7.18 -26.70 -3.56
N ASP A 39 -7.85 -27.69 -2.96
CA ASP A 39 -9.32 -27.72 -2.87
C ASP A 39 -9.87 -26.55 -2.03
N ALA A 40 -9.19 -26.19 -0.94
CA ALA A 40 -9.58 -25.04 -0.13
C ALA A 40 -9.38 -23.71 -0.88
N LEU A 41 -8.31 -23.60 -1.67
CA LEU A 41 -8.08 -22.45 -2.54
C LEU A 41 -9.17 -22.33 -3.60
N VAL A 42 -9.43 -23.40 -4.34
CA VAL A 42 -10.47 -23.43 -5.36
C VAL A 42 -11.83 -23.11 -4.76
N GLY A 43 -12.19 -23.75 -3.64
CA GLY A 43 -13.45 -23.49 -2.95
C GLY A 43 -13.60 -22.03 -2.50
N PHE A 44 -12.53 -21.41 -1.99
CA PHE A 44 -12.55 -19.99 -1.60
C PHE A 44 -12.78 -19.07 -2.81
N TYR A 45 -11.98 -19.21 -3.86
CA TYR A 45 -12.03 -18.31 -5.01
C TYR A 45 -13.32 -18.44 -5.82
N THR A 46 -13.92 -19.62 -5.84
CA THR A 46 -15.21 -19.88 -6.49
C THR A 46 -16.38 -19.34 -5.66
N ALA A 47 -16.44 -19.68 -4.37
CA ALA A 47 -17.52 -19.26 -3.48
C ALA A 47 -17.58 -17.73 -3.28
N TYR A 48 -16.42 -17.05 -3.28
CA TYR A 48 -16.32 -15.62 -3.03
C TYR A 48 -15.99 -14.78 -4.26
N ARG A 49 -16.15 -15.33 -5.49
CA ARG A 49 -15.81 -14.67 -6.76
C ARG A 49 -16.25 -13.20 -6.84
N THR A 50 -17.56 -12.94 -6.72
CA THR A 50 -18.14 -11.60 -6.88
C THR A 50 -17.53 -10.60 -5.91
N ARG A 51 -17.38 -11.02 -4.65
CA ARG A 51 -16.81 -10.24 -3.57
C ARG A 51 -15.33 -9.90 -3.84
N ILE A 52 -14.55 -10.86 -4.32
CA ILE A 52 -13.13 -10.66 -4.69
C ILE A 52 -13.00 -9.68 -5.85
N LEU A 53 -13.85 -9.78 -6.88
CA LEU A 53 -13.80 -8.88 -8.03
C LEU A 53 -14.22 -7.44 -7.68
N ILE A 54 -15.20 -7.26 -6.78
CA ILE A 54 -15.53 -5.94 -6.23
C ILE A 54 -14.36 -5.37 -5.44
N ALA A 55 -13.73 -6.17 -4.57
CA ALA A 55 -12.54 -5.75 -3.84
C ALA A 55 -11.39 -5.37 -4.79
N ALA A 56 -11.18 -6.13 -5.87
CA ALA A 56 -10.15 -5.84 -6.86
C ALA A 56 -10.36 -4.47 -7.53
N ALA A 57 -11.60 -4.12 -7.90
CA ALA A 57 -11.91 -2.80 -8.44
C ALA A 57 -11.61 -1.66 -7.45
N LEU A 58 -12.00 -1.83 -6.18
CA LEU A 58 -11.70 -0.87 -5.11
C LEU A 58 -10.20 -0.74 -4.83
N LEU A 59 -9.46 -1.85 -4.90
CA LEU A 59 -8.01 -1.84 -4.75
C LEU A 59 -7.30 -1.18 -5.95
N GLY A 60 -7.89 -1.23 -7.15
CA GLY A 60 -7.42 -0.42 -8.28
C GLY A 60 -7.51 1.08 -8.00
N LEU A 61 -8.65 1.54 -7.47
CA LEU A 61 -8.82 2.94 -7.03
C LEU A 61 -7.89 3.28 -5.86
N ASN A 62 -7.64 2.33 -4.97
CA ASN A 62 -6.67 2.47 -3.89
C ASN A 62 -5.26 2.76 -4.45
N VAL A 63 -4.78 2.00 -5.43
CA VAL A 63 -3.45 2.24 -6.05
C VAL A 63 -3.36 3.62 -6.69
N LEU A 64 -4.41 4.10 -7.36
CA LEU A 64 -4.43 5.46 -7.90
C LEU A 64 -4.26 6.50 -6.78
N ASN A 65 -4.97 6.32 -5.66
CA ASN A 65 -4.84 7.21 -4.50
C ASN A 65 -3.44 7.18 -3.88
N LEU A 66 -2.75 6.04 -3.88
CA LEU A 66 -1.35 5.94 -3.46
C LEU A 66 -0.43 6.81 -4.34
N MET A 67 -0.60 6.74 -5.66
CA MET A 67 0.22 7.51 -6.61
C MET A 67 -0.04 9.01 -6.46
N TRP A 68 -1.30 9.41 -6.28
CA TRP A 68 -1.69 10.80 -6.02
C TRP A 68 -1.13 11.31 -4.69
N PHE A 69 -1.16 10.48 -3.64
CA PHE A 69 -0.54 10.80 -2.35
C PHE A 69 0.97 11.05 -2.49
N ALA A 70 1.68 10.20 -3.23
CA ALA A 70 3.10 10.36 -3.47
C ALA A 70 3.42 11.62 -4.30
N ALA A 71 2.56 11.98 -5.26
CA ALA A 71 2.70 13.22 -6.00
C ALA A 71 2.52 14.46 -5.08
N ALA A 72 1.54 14.44 -4.18
CA ALA A 72 1.35 15.51 -3.20
C ALA A 72 2.53 15.65 -2.24
N LEU A 73 3.09 14.53 -1.78
CA LEU A 73 4.31 14.51 -0.98
C LEU A 73 5.51 15.06 -1.75
N ARG A 74 5.70 14.65 -3.01
CA ARG A 74 6.77 15.16 -3.87
C ARG A 74 6.70 16.66 -4.03
N ASN A 75 5.53 17.21 -4.38
CA ASN A 75 5.36 18.66 -4.56
C ASN A 75 5.72 19.40 -3.26
N THR A 76 5.26 18.91 -2.11
CA THR A 76 5.58 19.50 -0.81
C THR A 76 7.07 19.50 -0.51
N LEU A 77 7.78 18.43 -0.88
CA LEU A 77 9.22 18.33 -0.68
C LEU A 77 10.00 19.16 -1.70
N ALA A 78 9.54 19.26 -2.94
CA ALA A 78 10.11 20.11 -3.97
C ALA A 78 10.05 21.59 -3.56
N ASP A 79 8.89 22.04 -3.07
CA ASP A 79 8.70 23.41 -2.54
C ASP A 79 9.66 23.73 -1.38
N ALA A 80 10.12 22.71 -0.64
CA ALA A 80 11.09 22.84 0.45
C ALA A 80 12.55 22.60 0.01
N GLY A 81 12.83 22.51 -1.29
CA GLY A 81 14.17 22.23 -1.83
C GLY A 81 14.68 20.81 -1.55
N LYS A 82 13.78 19.85 -1.33
CA LYS A 82 14.05 18.44 -1.01
C LYS A 82 13.54 17.48 -2.10
N ASP A 83 13.51 17.91 -3.36
CA ASP A 83 12.93 17.12 -4.47
C ASP A 83 13.54 15.71 -4.61
N GLY A 84 14.83 15.50 -4.26
CA GLY A 84 15.42 14.16 -4.25
C GLY A 84 14.67 13.14 -3.37
N TRP A 85 14.15 13.58 -2.22
CA TRP A 85 13.28 12.75 -1.37
C TRP A 85 11.88 12.60 -1.95
N GLY A 86 11.36 13.64 -2.61
CA GLY A 86 10.09 13.57 -3.34
C GLY A 86 10.13 12.59 -4.51
N ALA A 87 11.21 12.59 -5.30
CA ALA A 87 11.45 11.64 -6.38
C ALA A 87 11.54 10.20 -5.85
N ALA A 88 12.20 9.99 -4.71
CA ALA A 88 12.23 8.70 -4.03
C ALA A 88 10.82 8.25 -3.59
N ALA A 89 9.97 9.15 -3.11
CA ALA A 89 8.57 8.86 -2.78
C ALA A 89 7.78 8.44 -4.03
N THR A 90 7.97 9.12 -5.16
CA THR A 90 7.34 8.74 -6.43
C THR A 90 7.81 7.36 -6.89
N ALA A 91 9.12 7.09 -6.92
CA ALA A 91 9.66 5.82 -7.38
C ALA A 91 9.22 4.65 -6.48
N SER A 92 9.29 4.82 -5.16
CA SER A 92 8.88 3.79 -4.19
C SER A 92 7.38 3.53 -4.19
N SER A 93 6.54 4.56 -4.33
CA SER A 93 5.09 4.38 -4.47
C SER A 93 4.71 3.70 -5.79
N ALA A 94 5.40 4.00 -6.90
CA ALA A 94 5.19 3.32 -8.17
C ALA A 94 5.60 1.84 -8.08
N ALA A 95 6.76 1.53 -7.49
CA ALA A 95 7.20 0.15 -7.28
C ALA A 95 6.24 -0.62 -6.36
N PHE A 96 5.79 -0.01 -5.27
CA PHE A 96 4.79 -0.61 -4.39
C PHE A 96 3.45 -0.81 -5.12
N GLY A 97 2.96 0.21 -5.82
CA GLY A 97 1.74 0.15 -6.60
C GLY A 97 1.77 -0.94 -7.68
N ALA A 98 2.91 -1.13 -8.37
CA ALA A 98 3.08 -2.18 -9.36
C ALA A 98 3.00 -3.58 -8.76
N LEU A 99 3.71 -3.83 -7.66
CA LEU A 99 3.60 -5.10 -6.94
C LEU A 99 2.18 -5.32 -6.44
N PHE A 100 1.53 -4.28 -5.90
CA PHE A 100 0.17 -4.39 -5.39
C PHE A 100 -0.85 -4.64 -6.50
N LEU A 101 -0.71 -4.01 -7.67
CA LEU A 101 -1.51 -4.33 -8.86
C LEU A 101 -1.31 -5.77 -9.32
N LEU A 102 -0.10 -6.31 -9.24
CA LEU A 102 0.15 -7.71 -9.55
C LEU A 102 -0.56 -8.65 -8.56
N LEU A 103 -0.54 -8.35 -7.25
CA LEU A 103 -1.33 -9.09 -6.26
C LEU A 103 -2.83 -9.04 -6.57
N ILE A 104 -3.35 -7.85 -6.90
CA ILE A 104 -4.76 -7.65 -7.26
C ILE A 104 -5.12 -8.48 -8.49
N ALA A 105 -4.26 -8.45 -9.52
CA ALA A 105 -4.45 -9.22 -10.75
C ALA A 105 -4.44 -10.73 -10.49
N ILE A 106 -3.53 -11.23 -9.66
CA ILE A 106 -3.49 -12.64 -9.25
C ILE A 106 -4.81 -13.03 -8.57
N GLY A 107 -5.24 -12.26 -7.57
CA GLY A 107 -6.49 -12.54 -6.86
C GLY A 107 -7.73 -12.49 -7.77
N ALA A 108 -7.78 -11.52 -8.68
CA ALA A 108 -8.86 -11.40 -9.66
C ALA A 108 -8.86 -12.55 -10.67
N ALA A 109 -7.69 -12.96 -11.19
CA ALA A 109 -7.57 -14.07 -12.13
C ALA A 109 -7.94 -15.41 -11.49
N LEU A 110 -7.50 -15.65 -10.24
CA LEU A 110 -7.91 -16.80 -9.43
C LEU A 110 -9.43 -16.87 -9.28
N ALA A 111 -10.06 -15.76 -8.89
CA ALA A 111 -11.51 -15.68 -8.74
C ALA A 111 -12.27 -15.81 -10.07
N TYR A 112 -11.81 -15.17 -11.14
CA TYR A 112 -12.54 -15.04 -12.39
C TYR A 112 -12.57 -16.34 -13.19
N SER A 113 -11.44 -17.06 -13.30
CA SER A 113 -11.36 -18.23 -14.18
C SER A 113 -10.39 -19.32 -13.72
N ILE A 114 -9.28 -18.98 -13.06
CA ILE A 114 -8.22 -19.99 -12.80
C ILE A 114 -8.67 -21.04 -11.78
N ALA A 115 -9.43 -20.66 -10.75
CA ALA A 115 -9.92 -21.63 -9.77
C ALA A 115 -10.82 -22.71 -10.40
N ASP A 116 -11.56 -22.38 -11.45
CA ASP A 116 -12.45 -23.32 -12.18
C ASP A 116 -11.75 -24.04 -13.35
N SER A 117 -10.47 -23.77 -13.60
CA SER A 117 -9.77 -24.29 -14.79
C SER A 117 -9.43 -25.78 -14.72
N GLY A 118 -9.67 -26.45 -13.58
CA GLY A 118 -9.23 -27.83 -13.34
C GLY A 118 -7.72 -27.98 -13.12
N ASN A 119 -6.98 -26.87 -12.93
CA ASN A 119 -5.54 -26.88 -12.68
C ASN A 119 -5.21 -26.41 -11.24
N PRO A 120 -5.32 -27.31 -10.23
CA PRO A 120 -5.08 -26.97 -8.83
C PRO A 120 -3.63 -26.53 -8.54
N THR A 121 -2.66 -27.04 -9.29
CA THR A 121 -1.25 -26.68 -9.16
C THR A 121 -1.01 -25.23 -9.56
N LEU A 122 -1.63 -24.76 -10.65
CA LEU A 122 -1.56 -23.36 -11.08
C LEU A 122 -2.17 -22.43 -10.03
N ALA A 123 -3.35 -22.77 -9.51
CA ALA A 123 -4.01 -21.97 -8.47
C ALA A 123 -3.14 -21.85 -7.21
N SER A 124 -2.55 -22.95 -6.76
CA SER A 124 -1.66 -22.99 -5.59
C SER A 124 -0.38 -22.20 -5.81
N GLY A 125 0.26 -22.35 -6.98
CA GLY A 125 1.47 -21.61 -7.35
C GLY A 125 1.25 -20.10 -7.40
N LEU A 126 0.13 -19.65 -7.97
CA LEU A 126 -0.23 -18.23 -8.02
C LEU A 126 -0.55 -17.67 -6.63
N ASN A 127 -1.23 -18.42 -5.77
CA ASN A 127 -1.45 -18.02 -4.39
C ASN A 127 -0.13 -17.84 -3.62
N ALA A 128 0.80 -18.81 -3.75
CA ALA A 128 2.13 -18.71 -3.15
C ALA A 128 2.93 -17.51 -3.70
N LEU A 129 2.85 -17.25 -5.01
CA LEU A 129 3.45 -16.07 -5.64
C LEU A 129 2.86 -14.78 -5.06
N GLY A 130 1.54 -14.71 -4.84
CA GLY A 130 0.89 -13.56 -4.22
C GLY A 130 1.45 -13.23 -2.83
N TRP A 131 1.65 -14.25 -1.99
CA TRP A 131 2.28 -14.10 -0.69
C TRP A 131 3.75 -13.68 -0.78
N ALA A 132 4.53 -14.26 -1.69
CA ALA A 132 5.91 -13.83 -1.92
C ALA A 132 6.01 -12.37 -2.35
N LEU A 133 5.13 -11.92 -3.26
CA LEU A 133 5.05 -10.52 -3.68
C LEU A 133 4.64 -9.59 -2.53
N LEU A 134 3.75 -10.03 -1.63
CA LEU A 134 3.40 -9.28 -0.42
C LEU A 134 4.65 -9.04 0.45
N VAL A 135 5.46 -10.08 0.68
CA VAL A 135 6.72 -9.99 1.43
C VAL A 135 7.69 -9.03 0.74
N LEU A 136 7.90 -9.18 -0.56
CA LEU A 136 8.81 -8.32 -1.34
C LEU A 136 8.35 -6.87 -1.42
N SER A 137 7.04 -6.61 -1.37
CA SER A 137 6.49 -5.25 -1.34
C SER A 137 6.92 -4.45 -0.10
N SER A 138 7.46 -5.12 0.92
CA SER A 138 7.96 -4.48 2.15
C SER A 138 9.10 -3.49 1.87
N PHE A 139 9.97 -3.75 0.89
CA PHE A 139 11.07 -2.84 0.54
C PHE A 139 10.61 -1.50 -0.05
N PRO A 140 9.79 -1.47 -1.12
CA PRO A 140 9.28 -0.20 -1.64
C PRO A 140 8.34 0.50 -0.64
N ARG A 141 7.58 -0.24 0.18
CA ARG A 141 6.81 0.37 1.29
C ARG A 141 7.71 1.05 2.32
N ALA A 142 8.78 0.39 2.76
CA ALA A 142 9.75 0.96 3.69
C ALA A 142 10.46 2.19 3.09
N MET A 143 10.81 2.14 1.80
CA MET A 143 11.39 3.29 1.10
C MET A 143 10.40 4.46 0.99
N LEU A 144 9.11 4.20 0.78
CA LEU A 144 8.08 5.25 0.79
C LEU A 144 7.97 5.89 2.18
N ILE A 145 7.99 5.10 3.25
CA ILE A 145 8.02 5.62 4.63
C ILE A 145 9.29 6.45 4.86
N MET A 146 10.45 5.93 4.46
CA MET A 146 11.75 6.59 4.60
C MET A 146 11.77 7.93 3.88
N SER A 147 11.32 7.97 2.63
CA SER A 147 11.28 9.18 1.82
C SER A 147 10.42 10.28 2.47
N GLY A 148 9.25 9.90 3.01
CA GLY A 148 8.41 10.78 3.80
C GLY A 148 9.10 11.24 5.10
N ALA A 149 9.63 10.31 5.89
CA ALA A 149 10.19 10.63 7.21
C ALA A 149 11.41 11.54 7.10
N PHE A 150 12.39 11.15 6.28
CA PHE A 150 13.62 11.91 6.08
C PHE A 150 13.37 13.20 5.32
N GLY A 151 12.54 13.16 4.27
CA GLY A 151 12.20 14.34 3.48
C GLY A 151 11.51 15.40 4.33
N LEU A 152 10.45 15.03 5.05
CA LEU A 152 9.67 15.96 5.87
C LEU A 152 10.49 16.48 7.05
N TRP A 153 11.31 15.64 7.69
CA TRP A 153 12.18 16.07 8.79
C TRP A 153 13.23 17.07 8.31
N ARG A 154 13.92 16.79 7.20
CA ARG A 154 14.90 17.73 6.62
C ARG A 154 14.28 19.01 6.08
N ALA A 155 12.98 18.99 5.76
CA ALA A 155 12.21 20.17 5.42
C ALA A 155 11.68 20.93 6.65
N GLY A 156 11.94 20.45 7.88
CA GLY A 156 11.48 21.06 9.13
C GLY A 156 9.98 20.91 9.37
N LEU A 157 9.33 19.91 8.76
CA LEU A 157 7.86 19.77 8.74
C LEU A 157 7.32 18.78 9.76
N ILE A 158 8.21 17.99 10.36
CA ILE A 158 7.90 17.06 11.44
C ILE A 158 8.94 17.19 12.55
N SER A 159 8.55 16.90 13.78
CA SER A 159 9.42 16.95 14.95
C SER A 159 10.44 15.79 14.96
N ASN A 160 11.48 15.92 15.79
CA ASN A 160 12.44 14.84 16.03
C ASN A 160 11.78 13.56 16.56
N ALA A 161 10.75 13.70 17.40
CA ALA A 161 9.98 12.57 17.91
C ALA A 161 9.24 11.84 16.78
N LEU A 162 8.57 12.59 15.89
CA LEU A 162 7.86 11.99 14.76
C LEU A 162 8.82 11.40 13.71
N PHE A 163 9.99 12.00 13.54
CA PHE A 163 11.08 11.42 12.74
C PHE A 163 11.56 10.08 13.32
N ALA A 164 11.78 9.99 14.64
CA ALA A 164 12.17 8.74 15.30
C ALA A 164 11.11 7.64 15.12
N VAL A 165 9.82 7.98 15.22
CA VAL A 165 8.71 7.06 14.89
C VAL A 165 8.78 6.61 13.42
N GLY A 166 9.07 7.53 12.50
CA GLY A 166 9.29 7.20 11.09
C GLY A 166 10.45 6.23 10.87
N VAL A 167 11.58 6.44 11.55
CA VAL A 167 12.74 5.52 11.49
C VAL A 167 12.37 4.14 12.01
N ALA A 168 11.66 4.05 13.15
CA ALA A 168 11.17 2.78 13.66
C ALA A 168 10.23 2.07 12.66
N ALA A 169 9.33 2.82 12.03
CA ALA A 169 8.45 2.30 10.98
C ALA A 169 9.22 1.79 9.75
N VAL A 170 10.33 2.45 9.36
CA VAL A 170 11.21 1.97 8.29
C VAL A 170 11.87 0.65 8.67
N VAL A 171 12.45 0.55 9.87
CA VAL A 171 13.11 -0.68 10.34
C VAL A 171 12.13 -1.85 10.35
N LEU A 172 10.93 -1.66 10.92
CA LEU A 172 9.87 -2.66 10.90
C LEU A 172 9.41 -2.97 9.46
N GLY A 173 9.31 -1.95 8.60
CA GLY A 173 9.02 -2.14 7.18
C GLY A 173 10.03 -3.07 6.50
N VAL A 174 11.33 -2.82 6.68
CA VAL A 174 12.40 -3.65 6.11
C VAL A 174 12.36 -5.08 6.68
N LEU A 175 12.15 -5.24 7.99
CA LEU A 175 11.99 -6.55 8.61
C LEU A 175 10.83 -7.36 8.00
N GLY A 176 9.78 -6.69 7.50
CA GLY A 176 8.70 -7.35 6.78
C GLY A 176 9.16 -8.11 5.54
N GLY A 177 10.26 -7.69 4.89
CA GLY A 177 10.85 -8.40 3.74
C GLY A 177 11.55 -9.72 4.10
N THR A 178 11.59 -10.08 5.38
CA THR A 178 12.27 -11.28 5.90
C THR A 178 11.28 -12.34 6.42
N THR A 179 9.99 -12.16 6.18
CA THR A 179 8.91 -13.04 6.68
C THR A 179 8.81 -14.33 5.87
N TRP A 180 9.81 -15.19 5.99
CA TRP A 180 9.97 -16.43 5.23
C TRP A 180 9.90 -17.70 6.08
N LEU A 181 9.41 -17.62 7.33
CA LEU A 181 9.21 -18.82 8.12
C LEU A 181 8.08 -19.68 7.54
N SER A 182 8.15 -21.00 7.73
CA SER A 182 7.16 -21.95 7.21
C SER A 182 5.78 -21.84 7.86
N GLY A 183 5.68 -21.18 9.03
CA GLY A 183 4.44 -20.96 9.74
C GLY A 183 4.58 -19.96 10.89
N GLY A 184 3.45 -19.61 11.49
CA GLY A 184 3.39 -18.73 12.67
C GLY A 184 3.47 -17.23 12.33
N PHE A 185 3.89 -16.43 13.31
CA PHE A 185 3.85 -14.97 13.25
C PHE A 185 4.66 -14.36 12.09
N TRP A 186 5.79 -14.98 11.74
CA TRP A 186 6.78 -14.49 10.77
C TRP A 186 6.75 -15.23 9.42
N ALA A 187 5.69 -15.99 9.15
CA ALA A 187 5.46 -16.57 7.84
C ALA A 187 4.99 -15.52 6.82
N PRO A 188 5.06 -15.78 5.49
CA PRO A 188 4.57 -14.87 4.47
C PRO A 188 3.08 -14.50 4.65
N ASP A 189 2.28 -15.46 5.10
CA ASP A 189 0.87 -15.34 5.47
C ASP A 189 0.62 -15.16 6.98
N GLY A 190 1.71 -15.03 7.75
CA GLY A 190 1.72 -14.83 9.18
C GLY A 190 1.17 -13.46 9.59
N ALA A 191 0.92 -13.30 10.89
CA ALA A 191 0.29 -12.09 11.43
C ALA A 191 1.12 -10.81 11.18
N TYR A 192 2.45 -10.91 11.08
CA TYR A 192 3.29 -9.77 10.77
C TYR A 192 2.99 -9.20 9.38
N SER A 193 3.08 -10.03 8.34
CA SER A 193 2.86 -9.63 6.95
C SER A 193 1.41 -9.25 6.67
N ARG A 194 0.48 -9.93 7.32
CA ARG A 194 -0.95 -9.76 7.11
C ARG A 194 -1.55 -8.56 7.82
N PHE A 195 -1.06 -8.23 9.01
CA PHE A 195 -1.65 -7.18 9.84
C PHE A 195 -0.64 -6.10 10.21
N VAL A 196 0.48 -6.46 10.84
CA VAL A 196 1.43 -5.48 11.40
C VAL A 196 2.01 -4.58 10.31
N SER A 197 2.57 -5.17 9.25
CA SER A 197 3.21 -4.42 8.16
C SER A 197 2.24 -3.49 7.40
N PRO A 198 1.02 -3.94 7.02
CA PRO A 198 0.00 -3.04 6.47
C PRO A 198 -0.40 -1.91 7.42
N ILE A 199 -0.63 -2.21 8.71
CA ILE A 199 -1.04 -1.20 9.71
C ILE A 199 0.02 -0.10 9.83
N ILE A 200 1.30 -0.46 9.88
CA ILE A 200 2.41 0.52 9.89
C ILE A 200 2.33 1.46 8.69
N GLY A 201 2.15 0.91 7.49
CA GLY A 201 2.02 1.70 6.26
C GLY A 201 0.80 2.62 6.28
N LEU A 202 -0.37 2.11 6.67
CA LEU A 202 -1.61 2.90 6.74
C LEU A 202 -1.51 4.03 7.75
N VAL A 203 -1.02 3.75 8.97
CA VAL A 203 -0.81 4.77 10.01
C VAL A 203 0.17 5.83 9.52
N TRP A 204 1.26 5.43 8.87
CA TRP A 204 2.21 6.39 8.30
C TRP A 204 1.58 7.29 7.23
N VAL A 205 0.79 6.72 6.31
CA VAL A 205 0.07 7.50 5.29
C VAL A 205 -0.89 8.49 5.94
N LEU A 206 -1.60 8.12 7.01
CA LEU A 206 -2.48 9.05 7.74
C LEU A 206 -1.70 10.19 8.41
N ILE A 207 -0.56 9.88 9.04
CA ILE A 207 0.33 10.87 9.65
C ILE A 207 0.80 11.89 8.60
N VAL A 208 1.34 11.41 7.49
CA VAL A 208 1.81 12.29 6.40
C VAL A 208 0.64 13.06 5.80
N SER A 209 -0.52 12.44 5.58
CA SER A 209 -1.71 13.14 5.07
C SER A 209 -2.12 14.30 5.97
N ARG A 210 -2.04 14.13 7.30
CA ARG A 210 -2.30 15.22 8.26
C ARG A 210 -1.30 16.36 8.10
N VAL A 211 -0.01 16.05 7.92
CA VAL A 211 1.04 17.06 7.67
C VAL A 211 0.76 17.82 6.37
N LEU A 212 0.38 17.12 5.29
CA LEU A 212 0.07 17.72 4.00
C LEU A 212 -1.19 18.61 4.05
N LEU A 213 -2.21 18.21 4.82
CA LEU A 213 -3.45 18.97 4.99
C LEU A 213 -3.29 20.21 5.88
N ALA A 214 -2.39 20.17 6.86
CA ALA A 214 -2.14 21.30 7.77
C ALA A 214 -1.44 22.49 7.09
N ARG A 215 -0.95 22.32 5.86
CA ARG A 215 -0.28 23.38 5.09
C ARG A 215 -1.30 24.21 4.30
N SER A 216 -1.33 25.52 4.51
CA SER A 216 -1.99 26.44 3.57
C SER A 216 -1.31 26.36 2.20
N PRO A 217 -2.04 26.53 1.09
CA PRO A 217 -1.42 26.67 -0.23
C PRO A 217 -0.39 27.80 -0.17
N ALA A 218 0.83 27.54 -0.64
CA ALA A 218 1.67 28.66 -1.05
C ALA A 218 0.87 29.38 -2.13
N THR A 219 0.52 30.64 -1.90
CA THR A 219 0.02 31.52 -2.93
C THR A 219 1.04 31.44 -4.06
N ARG A 220 0.71 30.78 -5.17
CA ARG A 220 1.47 30.98 -6.40
C ARG A 220 1.27 32.45 -6.75
N ALA A 221 2.25 33.27 -6.40
CA ALA A 221 2.33 34.60 -6.94
C ALA A 221 2.51 34.47 -8.45
N GLY A 222 1.50 34.90 -9.21
CA GLY A 222 1.58 35.15 -10.65
C GLY A 222 1.54 33.92 -11.55
N TRP A 223 0.44 33.80 -12.30
CA TRP A 223 0.53 33.68 -13.75
C TRP A 223 -0.02 34.98 -14.32
#